data_AF-A0A7C5L754-F1
#
_entry.id   AF-A0A7C5L754-F1
#
_cell.length_a   1.000
_cell.length_b   1.000
_cell.length_c   1.000
_cell.angle_alpha   90.00
_cell.angle_beta   90.00
_cell.angle_gamma   90.00
#
_symmetry.space_group_name_H-M   'P 1'
#
loop_
_entity.id
_entity.type
_entity.pdbx_description
1 polymer ?
#
loop_
_entity_poly.entity_id
_entity_poly.type
_entity_poly.pdbx_seq_one_letter_code
_entity_poly.pdbx_strand_id
1 'polypeptide(L)' 'MSETQNVGKIIQVIGPVVDVEFPSGQLPNIMNALLVSNKGISDEPDNLVIEVA' A
#
# COMPACT_ATOMS: atom_id res chain seq x y z
N MET A 1 9.57 20.41 -3.35
CA MET A 1 8.55 19.75 -4.19
C MET A 1 7.76 18.87 -3.26
N SER A 2 6.61 19.33 -2.79
CA SER A 2 5.74 18.51 -1.96
C SER A 2 4.87 17.68 -2.89
N GLU A 3 5.37 16.51 -3.30
CA GLU A 3 4.52 15.51 -3.92
C GLU A 3 3.59 14.97 -2.83
N THR A 4 2.30 15.27 -2.94
CA THR A 4 1.28 14.65 -2.11
C THR A 4 1.22 13.19 -2.49
N GLN A 5 1.83 12.32 -1.67
CA GLN A 5 1.79 10.87 -1.90
C GLN A 5 0.34 10.38 -1.81
N ASN A 6 -0.06 9.51 -2.74
CA ASN A 6 -1.38 8.87 -2.71
C ASN A 6 -1.38 7.74 -1.68
N VAL A 7 -1.85 8.02 -0.46
CA VAL A 7 -1.81 7.10 0.67
C VAL A 7 -3.17 6.45 0.89
N GLY A 8 -3.21 5.12 0.83
CA GLY A 8 -4.37 4.31 1.16
C GLY A 8 -4.31 3.76 2.59
N LYS A 9 -5.41 3.16 3.05
CA LYS A 9 -5.50 2.49 4.36
C LYS A 9 -5.78 1.01 4.16
N ILE A 10 -4.96 0.15 4.75
CA ILE A 10 -5.23 -1.29 4.81
C ILE A 10 -6.47 -1.51 5.68
N ILE A 11 -7.51 -2.16 5.14
CA ILE A 11 -8.74 -2.48 5.86
C ILE A 11 -8.81 -3.96 6.25
N GLN A 12 -8.16 -4.83 5.48
CA GLN A 12 -8.22 -6.27 5.70
C GLN A 12 -6.98 -6.97 5.12
N VAL A 13 -6.58 -8.07 5.77
CA VAL A 13 -5.49 -8.96 5.33
C VAL A 13 -5.95 -10.41 5.44
N ILE A 14 -5.97 -11.14 4.34
CA ILE A 14 -6.31 -12.58 4.28
C ILE A 14 -5.21 -13.33 3.54
N GLY A 15 -4.30 -13.95 4.29
CA GLY A 15 -3.13 -14.60 3.70
C GLY A 15 -2.30 -13.57 2.89
N PRO A 16 -2.02 -13.80 1.60
CA PRO A 16 -1.30 -12.85 0.76
C PRO A 16 -2.18 -11.72 0.20
N VAL A 17 -3.51 -11.79 0.35
CA VAL A 17 -4.45 -10.79 -0.19
C VAL A 17 -4.60 -9.65 0.83
N VAL A 18 -4.44 -8.41 0.36
CA VAL A 18 -4.54 -7.19 1.18
C VAL A 18 -5.52 -6.24 0.54
N ASP A 19 -6.59 -5.91 1.27
CA ASP A 19 -7.58 -4.92 0.82
C ASP A 19 -7.17 -3.54 1.32
N VAL A 20 -7.08 -2.58 0.41
CA VAL A 20 -6.66 -1.20 0.67
C VAL A 20 -7.73 -0.23 0.20
N GLU A 21 -8.19 0.63 1.10
CA GLU A 21 -9.14 1.72 0.80
C GLU A 21 -8.37 2.99 0.41
N PHE A 22 -8.78 3.61 -0.69
CA PHE A 22 -8.30 4.91 -1.14
C PHE A 22 -9.46 5.92 -1.21
N PRO A 23 -9.19 7.23 -1.08
CA PRO A 23 -10.19 8.25 -1.35
C PRO A 23 -10.78 8.13 -2.76
N SER A 24 -12.04 8.56 -2.92
CA SER A 24 -12.73 8.49 -4.21
C SER A 24 -11.94 9.21 -5.31
N GLY A 25 -11.76 8.53 -6.45
CA GLY A 25 -10.99 9.05 -7.59
C GLY A 25 -9.47 8.96 -7.46
N GLN A 26 -8.96 8.39 -6.35
CA GLN A 26 -7.52 8.20 -6.10
C GLN A 26 -7.11 6.73 -6.10
N LEU A 27 -7.88 5.87 -6.78
CA LEU A 27 -7.48 4.48 -6.93
C LEU A 27 -6.22 4.39 -7.80
N PRO A 28 -5.18 3.67 -7.35
CA PRO A 28 -4.01 3.39 -8.18
C PRO A 28 -4.39 2.48 -9.37
N ASN A 29 -3.56 2.50 -10.41
CA ASN A 29 -3.74 1.63 -11.56
C ASN A 29 -3.38 0.18 -11.19
N ILE A 30 -3.95 -0.78 -11.92
CA ILE A 30 -3.52 -2.19 -11.85
C ILE A 30 -2.03 -2.27 -12.21
N MET A 31 -1.32 -3.20 -11.56
CA MET A 31 0.12 -3.40 -11.59
C MET A 31 0.95 -2.30 -10.92
N ASN A 32 0.33 -1.28 -10.30
CA ASN A 32 1.08 -0.36 -9.46
C ASN A 32 1.60 -1.07 -8.20
N ALA A 33 2.79 -0.69 -7.76
CA ALA A 33 3.35 -1.10 -6.48
C ALA A 33 2.84 -0.19 -5.35
N LEU A 34 2.50 -0.77 -4.22
CA LEU A 34 2.24 -0.09 -2.96
C LEU A 34 3.36 -0.45 -1.98
N LEU A 35 3.93 0.59 -1.36
CA LEU A 35 4.95 0.46 -0.33
C LEU A 35 4.28 0.44 1.05
N VAL A 36 4.65 -0.54 1.87
CA VAL A 36 4.10 -0.73 3.21
C VAL A 36 5.25 -0.98 4.18
N SER A 37 5.19 -0.36 5.35
CA SER A 37 6.13 -0.63 6.44
C SER A 37 5.59 -1.76 7.33
N ASN A 38 6.35 -2.84 7.46
CA ASN A 38 5.99 -4.01 8.27
C ASN A 38 7.09 -4.35 9.29
N LYS A 39 6.80 -4.09 10.58
CA LYS A 39 7.71 -4.37 11.70
C LYS A 39 8.01 -5.86 11.92
N GLY A 40 7.23 -6.76 11.31
CA GLY A 40 7.51 -8.19 11.33
C GLY A 40 8.67 -8.60 10.41
N ILE A 41 9.07 -7.74 9.47
CA ILE A 41 10.20 -7.96 8.55
C ILE A 41 11.45 -7.25 9.06
N SER A 42 11.36 -5.94 9.29
CA SER A 42 12.43 -5.09 9.85
C SER A 42 11.87 -3.74 10.33
N ASP A 43 12.72 -2.92 10.96
CA ASP A 43 12.38 -1.54 11.35
C ASP A 43 12.55 -0.51 10.22
N GLU A 44 13.05 -0.92 9.06
CA GLU A 44 13.19 -0.05 7.90
C GLU A 44 11.82 0.33 7.33
N PRO A 45 11.60 1.60 6.92
CA PRO A 45 10.37 2.00 6.25
C PRO A 45 10.24 1.30 4.89
N ASP A 46 9.00 1.16 4.42
CA ASP A 46 8.65 0.70 3.07
C ASP A 46 9.29 -0.66 2.69
N ASN A 47 9.48 -1.52 3.70
CA ASN A 47 10.15 -2.80 3.59
C ASN A 47 9.31 -3.94 2.98
N LEU A 48 8.05 -3.67 2.63
CA LEU A 48 7.15 -4.60 1.97
C LEU A 48 6.55 -3.94 0.73
N VAL A 49 6.69 -4.61 -0.41
CA VAL A 49 6.06 -4.20 -1.68
C VAL A 49 4.91 -5.15 -1.96
N ILE A 50 3.72 -4.59 -2.20
CA ILE A 50 2.55 -5.33 -2.70
C ILE A 50 2.09 -4.72 -4.04
N GLU A 51 1.43 -5.51 -4.88
CA GLU A 51 0.94 -5.06 -6.19
C GLU A 51 -0.58 -4.89 -6.21
N VAL A 52 -1.07 -3.95 -7.01
CA VAL A 52 -2.50 -3.79 -7.31
C VAL A 52 -2.87 -4.80 -8.38
N ALA A 53 -3.80 -5.70 -8.08
CA ALA A 53 -4.34 -6.70 -8.99
C ALA A 53 -5.76 -6.36 -9.47
#